data_AF-A0A084ZTY5-F1
#
_entry.id   AF-A0A084ZTY5-F1
#
_cell.length_a   1.000
_cell.length_b   1.000
_cell.length_c   1.000
_cell.angle_alpha   90.00
_cell.angle_beta   90.00
_cell.angle_gamma   90.00
#
_symmetry.space_group_name_H-M   'P 1'
#
loop_
_entity.id
_entity.type
_entity.pdbx_description
1 polymer ?
#
loop_
_entity_poly.entity_id
_entity_poly.type
_entity_poly.pdbx_seq_one_letter_code
_entity_poly.pdbx_strand_id
1 'polypeptide(L)'
;MTDPTSAPLYTLRGLQLIGWRNMQHALDYLYAGGTLKSGTLVAINAEKMLAAEGNTEVRTLIEAAEFKYADGISVVRSVRKKIPAGRRLPRGGR
;
A
#
# COMPACT_ATOMS: atom_id res chain seq x y z
N MET A 1 3.28 20.93 -7.98
CA MET A 1 2.00 20.22 -8.14
C MET A 1 2.30 18.73 -8.02
N THR A 2 1.74 18.01 -7.04
CA THR A 2 1.86 16.53 -7.00
C THR A 2 0.60 15.96 -7.60
N ASP A 3 0.72 15.23 -8.71
CA ASP A 3 -0.39 14.53 -9.37
C ASP A 3 -1.21 13.73 -8.35
N PRO A 4 -2.52 14.01 -8.20
CA PRO A 4 -3.39 13.33 -7.24
C PRO A 4 -3.60 11.84 -7.59
N THR A 5 -3.20 11.45 -8.79
CA THR A 5 -3.25 10.08 -9.32
C THR A 5 -1.93 9.33 -9.15
N SER A 6 -0.89 9.96 -8.60
CA SER A 6 0.42 9.35 -8.39
C SER A 6 0.63 8.99 -6.92
N ALA A 7 0.55 7.70 -6.63
CA ALA A 7 0.83 7.17 -5.31
C ALA A 7 2.28 6.65 -5.24
N PRO A 8 3.04 7.00 -4.18
CA PRO A 8 4.39 6.50 -4.00
C PRO A 8 4.37 4.97 -3.81
N LEU A 9 5.29 4.30 -4.50
CA LEU A 9 5.56 2.88 -4.32
C LEU A 9 6.69 2.69 -3.31
N TYR A 10 6.52 1.72 -2.42
CA TYR A 10 7.47 1.37 -1.38
C TYR A 10 7.80 -0.11 -1.46
N THR A 11 9.09 -0.42 -1.51
CA THR A 11 9.55 -1.81 -1.43
C THR A 11 9.73 -2.22 0.02
N LEU A 12 8.93 -3.20 0.44
CA LEU A 12 9.01 -3.83 1.75
C LEU A 12 9.17 -5.34 1.60
N ARG A 13 10.30 -5.90 2.04
CA ARG A 13 10.65 -7.33 1.91
C ARG A 13 10.39 -7.92 0.51
N GLY A 14 10.71 -7.16 -0.54
CA GLY A 14 10.54 -7.58 -1.94
C GLY A 14 9.15 -7.32 -2.54
N LEU A 15 8.15 -6.94 -1.73
CA LEU A 15 6.83 -6.55 -2.23
C LEU A 15 6.76 -5.04 -2.50
N GLN A 16 6.21 -4.68 -3.65
CA GLN A 16 5.90 -3.29 -3.99
C GLN A 16 4.53 -2.92 -3.43
N LEU A 17 4.51 -1.92 -2.55
CA LEU A 17 3.32 -1.45 -1.86
C LEU A 17 3.02 0.00 -2.23
N ILE A 18 1.77 0.27 -2.58
CA ILE A 18 1.22 1.59 -2.77
C ILE A 18 1.04 2.25 -1.40
N GLY A 19 1.59 3.44 -1.22
CA GLY A 19 1.38 4.21 0.00
C GLY A 19 0.46 5.40 -0.22
N TRP A 20 -0.73 5.32 0.35
CA TRP A 20 -1.68 6.41 0.32
C TRP A 20 -1.47 7.40 1.46
N ARG A 21 -1.73 8.68 1.17
CA ARG A 21 -1.56 9.79 2.13
C ARG A 21 -2.80 10.07 2.96
N ASN A 22 -3.94 9.47 2.60
CA ASN A 22 -5.24 9.46 3.27
C ASN A 22 -6.23 8.68 2.42
N MET A 23 -7.42 8.45 2.95
CA MET A 23 -8.49 7.76 2.25
C MET A 23 -8.86 8.48 0.95
N GLN A 24 -8.85 9.83 0.95
CA GLN A 24 -9.14 10.61 -0.24
C GLN A 24 -8.15 10.33 -1.37
N HIS A 25 -6.85 10.27 -1.08
CA HIS A 25 -5.82 9.92 -2.05
C HIS A 25 -5.97 8.48 -2.56
N ALA A 26 -6.49 7.56 -1.73
CA ALA A 26 -6.82 6.22 -2.19
C ALA A 26 -7.99 6.24 -3.20
N LEU A 27 -9.05 6.99 -2.89
CA LEU A 27 -10.20 7.17 -3.78
C LEU A 27 -9.79 7.86 -5.08
N ASP A 28 -9.02 8.94 -5.02
CA ASP A 28 -8.53 9.67 -6.20
C ASP A 28 -7.63 8.79 -7.08
N TYR A 29 -6.82 7.91 -6.46
CA TYR A 29 -5.97 6.96 -7.18
C TYR A 29 -6.78 5.83 -7.83
N LEU A 30 -7.78 5.29 -7.13
CA LEU A 30 -8.64 4.22 -7.61
C LEU A 30 -9.67 4.71 -8.65
N TYR A 31 -10.10 5.98 -8.56
CA TYR A 31 -11.07 6.61 -9.44
C TYR A 31 -10.42 7.63 -10.40
N ALA A 32 -9.14 7.45 -10.67
CA ALA A 32 -8.36 8.38 -11.49
C ALA A 32 -8.99 8.57 -12.87
N GLY A 33 -9.35 9.81 -13.20
CA GLY A 33 -9.90 10.15 -14.52
C GLY A 33 -11.36 9.72 -14.74
N GLY A 34 -12.14 9.54 -13.67
CA GLY A 34 -13.57 9.22 -13.76
C GLY A 34 -13.87 7.74 -14.06
N THR A 35 -12.85 6.90 -14.10
CA THR A 35 -12.98 5.45 -14.28
C THR A 35 -12.42 4.76 -13.04
N LEU A 36 -13.21 3.85 -12.46
CA LEU A 36 -12.74 3.01 -11.36
C LEU A 36 -11.77 1.95 -11.90
N LYS A 37 -10.58 1.86 -11.32
CA LYS A 37 -9.62 0.81 -11.61
C LYS A 37 -10.21 -0.55 -11.21
N SER A 38 -10.30 -1.46 -12.16
CA SER A 38 -10.67 -2.86 -11.95
C SER A 38 -9.45 -3.68 -11.54
N GLY A 39 -9.64 -4.69 -10.68
CA GLY A 39 -8.59 -5.63 -10.31
C GLY A 39 -8.64 -6.01 -8.83
N THR A 40 -7.67 -6.81 -8.39
CA THR A 40 -7.57 -7.25 -7.00
C THR A 40 -6.78 -6.24 -6.17
N LEU A 41 -7.43 -5.68 -5.15
CA LEU A 41 -6.83 -4.78 -4.17
C LEU A 41 -6.58 -5.52 -2.85
N VAL A 42 -5.33 -5.61 -2.43
CA VAL A 42 -4.92 -6.30 -1.19
C VAL A 42 -4.37 -5.32 -0.17
N ALA A 43 -4.97 -5.34 1.02
CA ALA A 43 -4.49 -4.65 2.20
C ALA A 43 -3.35 -5.44 2.86
N ILE A 44 -2.14 -4.89 2.84
CA ILE A 44 -0.95 -5.55 3.37
C ILE A 44 -0.65 -5.03 4.78
N ASN A 45 -0.94 -5.88 5.77
CA ASN A 45 -0.56 -5.67 7.17
C ASN A 45 0.68 -6.51 7.55
N ALA A 46 1.23 -6.30 8.75
CA ALA A 46 2.45 -6.98 9.18
C ALA A 46 2.29 -8.50 9.28
N GLU A 47 1.09 -8.99 9.64
CA GLU A 47 0.80 -10.41 9.75
C GLU A 47 0.81 -11.09 8.37
N LYS A 48 0.23 -10.43 7.35
CA LYS A 48 0.25 -10.93 5.96
C LYS A 48 1.66 -10.95 5.38
N MET A 49 2.51 -10.01 5.77
CA MET A 49 3.93 -10.01 5.41
C MET A 49 4.65 -11.23 6.00
N LEU A 50 4.42 -11.53 7.29
CA LEU A 50 5.01 -12.70 7.94
C LEU A 50 4.49 -14.01 7.33
N ALA A 51 3.20 -14.07 7.01
CA ALA A 51 2.61 -15.22 6.33
C ALA A 51 3.22 -15.44 4.93
N ALA A 52 3.48 -14.36 4.17
CA ALA A 52 4.11 -14.44 2.86
C ALA A 52 5.60 -14.86 2.90
N GLU A 53 6.31 -14.61 4.01
CA GLU A 53 7.68 -15.11 4.19
C GLU A 53 7.72 -16.60 4.48
N GLY A 54 6.74 -17.13 5.22
CA GLY A 54 6.67 -18.54 5.59
C GLY A 54 5.90 -19.43 4.61
N ASN A 55 5.15 -18.85 3.66
CA ASN A 55 4.31 -19.59 2.73
C ASN A 55 4.37 -19.02 1.30
N THR A 56 4.91 -19.83 0.38
CA THR A 56 5.08 -19.48 -1.03
C THR A 56 3.75 -19.27 -1.76
N GLU A 57 2.70 -20.03 -1.46
CA GLU A 57 1.38 -19.88 -2.09
C GLU A 57 0.74 -18.55 -1.71
N VAL A 58 0.82 -18.17 -0.44
CA VAL A 58 0.35 -16.86 0.06
C VAL A 58 1.12 -15.73 -0.61
N ARG A 59 2.44 -15.91 -0.77
CA ARG A 59 3.27 -14.93 -1.48
C ARG A 59 2.87 -14.78 -2.94
N THR A 60 2.65 -15.88 -3.66
CA THR A 60 2.19 -15.85 -5.06
C THR A 60 0.84 -15.16 -5.18
N LEU A 61 -0.10 -15.41 -4.26
CA LEU A 61 -1.41 -14.75 -4.26
C LEU A 61 -1.27 -13.22 -4.07
N ILE A 62 -0.41 -12.79 -3.15
CA ILE A 62 -0.13 -11.37 -2.91
C ILE A 62 0.60 -10.75 -4.11
N GLU A 63 1.53 -11.47 -4.73
CA GLU A 63 2.27 -11.02 -5.90
C GLU A 63 1.36 -10.85 -7.13
N ALA A 64 0.37 -11.74 -7.31
CA ALA A 64 -0.61 -11.70 -8.38
C ALA A 64 -1.63 -10.55 -8.27
N ALA A 65 -1.76 -9.91 -7.11
CA ALA A 65 -2.64 -8.75 -6.96
C ALA A 65 -2.13 -7.54 -7.75
N GLU A 66 -3.01 -6.87 -8.49
CA GLU A 66 -2.67 -5.64 -9.23
C GLU A 66 -2.37 -4.47 -8.30
N PHE A 67 -3.11 -4.37 -7.19
CA PHE A 67 -2.96 -3.27 -6.25
C PHE A 67 -2.68 -3.81 -4.85
N LYS A 68 -1.56 -3.41 -4.27
CA LYS A 68 -1.16 -3.79 -2.90
C LYS A 68 -0.95 -2.49 -2.14
N TYR A 69 -1.64 -2.27 -1.04
CA TYR A 69 -1.44 -1.06 -0.24
C TYR A 69 -1.04 -1.40 1.19
N ALA A 70 -0.22 -0.53 1.78
CA ALA A 70 0.18 -0.69 3.17
C ALA A 70 -1.00 -0.38 4.10
N ASP A 71 -1.45 -1.38 4.87
CA ASP A 71 -2.51 -1.26 5.86
C ASP A 71 -1.97 -1.58 7.27
N GLY A 72 -2.26 -0.72 8.24
CA GLY A 72 -1.82 -0.90 9.63
C GLY A 72 -0.58 -0.11 10.06
N ILE A 73 -0.57 0.24 11.35
CA ILE A 73 0.39 1.19 11.96
C ILE A 73 1.85 0.73 11.85
N SER A 74 2.13 -0.57 11.93
CA SER A 74 3.48 -1.14 11.88
C SER A 74 4.10 -1.08 10.48
N VAL A 75 3.35 -1.46 9.45
CA VAL A 75 3.77 -1.35 8.04
C VAL A 75 3.94 0.12 7.66
N VAL A 76 2.97 0.96 8.03
CA VAL A 76 3.02 2.41 7.84
C VAL A 76 4.24 3.03 8.56
N ARG A 77 4.60 2.57 9.76
CA ARG A 77 5.77 3.06 10.50
C ARG A 77 7.09 2.62 9.86
N SER A 78 7.18 1.41 9.34
CA SER A 78 8.36 0.91 8.62
C SER A 78 8.59 1.66 7.30
N VAL A 79 7.51 1.96 6.58
CA VAL A 79 7.56 2.84 5.41
C VAL A 79 7.97 4.26 5.82
N ARG A 80 7.35 4.82 6.87
CA ARG A 80 7.72 6.15 7.41
C ARG A 80 9.17 6.26 7.85
N LYS A 81 9.79 5.20 8.37
CA LYS A 81 11.21 5.21 8.76
C LYS A 81 12.16 5.34 7.55
N LYS A 82 11.70 4.93 6.36
CA LYS A 82 12.43 5.10 5.08
C LYS A 82 12.14 6.45 4.39
N ILE A 83 11.23 7.27 4.93
CA ILE A 83 10.91 8.60 4.40
C ILE A 83 11.64 9.65 5.25
N PRO A 84 12.29 10.68 4.68
CA PRO A 84 12.85 11.78 5.46
C PRO A 84 11.78 12.42 6.36
N ALA A 85 12.19 12.79 7.57
CA ALA A 85 11.31 13.29 8.64
C ALA A 85 10.49 14.50 8.16
N GLY A 86 9.24 14.27 7.73
CA GLY A 86 8.38 15.34 7.22
C GLY A 86 7.09 14.88 6.53
N ARG A 87 7.05 13.68 5.94
CA ARG A 87 5.83 13.15 5.28
C ARG A 87 5.14 12.07 6.13
N ARG A 88 3.98 12.39 6.71
CA ARG A 88 3.11 11.42 7.42
C ARG A 88 2.26 10.63 6.43
N LEU A 89 2.32 9.30 6.51
CA LEU A 89 1.27 8.38 6.03
C LEU A 89 0.19 8.22 7.13
N PRO A 90 -1.10 8.43 6.88
CA PRO A 90 -2.12 8.36 7.92
C PRO A 90 -2.38 6.93 8.36
N ARG A 91 -2.97 6.82 9.55
CA ARG A 91 -3.33 5.56 10.19
C ARG A 91 -4.74 5.20 9.73
N GLY A 92 -4.95 3.97 9.26
CA GLY A 92 -6.29 3.41 9.11
C GLY A 92 -7.00 3.50 10.46
N GLY A 93 -8.11 4.24 10.47
CA GLY A 93 -8.95 4.43 11.64
C GLY A 93 -9.69 3.16 12.00
N ARG A 94 -9.93 2.98 13.31
CA ARG A 94 -10.86 2.00 13.87
C ARG A 94 -12.28 2.29 13.43
#